data_AF-A0A1H4AG71-F1
#
_entry.id   AF-A0A1H4AG71-F1
#
_cell.length_a   1.000
_cell.length_b   1.000
_cell.length_c   1.000
_cell.angle_alpha   90.00
_cell.angle_beta   90.00
_cell.angle_gamma   90.00
#
_symmetry.space_group_name_H-M   'P 1'
#
loop_
_entity.id
_entity.type
_entity.pdbx_description
1 polymer ?
#
loop_
_entity_poly.entity_id
_entity_poly.type
_entity_poly.pdbx_seq_one_letter_code
_entity_poly.pdbx_strand_id
1 'polypeptide(L)'
;MSIDTHQLLMFIAAGWLLNLTPGPDVLYIVSNALRSGARAGIVAGLGITAGCFVHIFAAAVGVGALLAASATAFTVLKWLGAAYLLWMGVRMLFSRAGGGNGAALAAAQSATPVTASLRSVFLGGFWTNVLNPKVAIFFLAFVPQFIAPGIENKALAFVLLGVLFNVNAIPVNVGWALAAAWMSRRVGAVQRGMHWLDRVAGVMFIGFGLKLAFTESPKA
;
A
#
# COMPACT_ATOMS: atom_id res chain seq x y z
N MET A 1 20.30 7.79 14.37
CA MET A 1 19.41 6.90 13.60
C MET A 1 20.27 5.95 12.77
N SER A 2 20.88 4.93 13.37
CA SER A 2 21.61 3.90 12.60
C SER A 2 20.64 2.79 12.24
N ILE A 3 19.77 3.03 11.26
CA ILE A 3 19.08 1.95 10.58
C ILE A 3 20.17 1.27 9.73
N ASP A 4 20.38 -0.02 9.95
CA ASP A 4 21.30 -0.81 9.12
C ASP A 4 20.84 -0.74 7.65
N THR A 5 21.78 -0.55 6.72
CA THR A 5 21.50 -0.41 5.28
C THR A 5 20.64 -1.57 4.78
N HIS A 6 20.87 -2.78 5.29
CA HIS A 6 20.06 -3.95 4.95
C HIS A 6 18.61 -3.84 5.44
N GLN A 7 18.38 -3.31 6.65
CA GLN A 7 17.01 -3.06 7.16
C GLN A 7 16.28 -1.98 6.37
N LEU A 8 16.99 -0.93 5.94
CA LEU A 8 16.43 0.13 5.11
C LEU A 8 16.03 -0.40 3.73
N LEU A 9 16.88 -1.21 3.10
CA LEU A 9 16.58 -1.86 1.82
C LEU A 9 15.38 -2.82 1.94
N MET A 10 15.31 -3.61 3.01
CA MET A 10 14.14 -4.46 3.28
C MET A 10 12.86 -3.64 3.46
N PHE A 11 12.92 -2.49 4.14
CA PHE A 11 11.77 -1.59 4.30
C PHE A 11 11.30 -1.02 2.96
N ILE A 12 12.23 -0.53 2.13
CA ILE A 12 11.92 -0.01 0.79
C ILE A 12 11.32 -1.11 -0.09
N ALA A 13 11.93 -2.30 -0.11
CA ALA A 13 11.44 -3.44 -0.87
C ALA A 13 10.02 -3.87 -0.43
N ALA A 14 9.78 -3.95 0.87
CA ALA A 14 8.44 -4.22 1.41
C ALA A 14 7.44 -3.12 1.03
N GLY A 15 7.87 -1.86 1.07
CA GLY A 15 7.05 -0.73 0.70
C GLY A 15 6.65 -0.74 -0.77
N TRP A 16 7.61 -1.01 -1.67
CA TRP A 16 7.36 -1.17 -3.10
C TRP A 16 6.41 -2.32 -3.37
N LEU A 17 6.62 -3.46 -2.72
CA LEU A 17 5.73 -4.59 -2.88
C LEU A 17 4.29 -4.24 -2.47
N LEU A 18 4.12 -3.57 -1.34
CA LEU A 18 2.80 -3.16 -0.87
C LEU A 18 2.10 -2.26 -1.90
N ASN A 19 2.83 -1.33 -2.50
CA ASN A 19 2.30 -0.41 -3.52
C ASN A 19 2.07 -1.10 -4.88
N LEU A 20 2.84 -2.14 -5.19
CA LEU A 20 2.63 -2.98 -6.36
C LEU A 20 1.39 -3.87 -6.20
N THR A 21 1.09 -4.31 -4.98
CA THR A 21 -0.04 -5.17 -4.65
C THR A 21 -1.38 -4.53 -5.01
N PRO A 22 -2.13 -5.08 -5.97
CA PRO A 22 -3.39 -4.52 -6.42
C PRO A 22 -4.39 -4.39 -5.27
N GLY A 23 -4.96 -3.20 -5.13
CA GLY A 23 -5.95 -2.84 -4.11
C GLY A 23 -6.70 -1.58 -4.53
N PRO A 24 -7.50 -0.96 -3.65
CA PRO A 24 -8.31 0.21 -3.99
C PRO A 24 -7.49 1.32 -4.67
N ASP A 25 -6.32 1.65 -4.11
CA ASP A 25 -5.42 2.68 -4.62
C ASP A 25 -4.94 2.41 -6.05
N VAL A 26 -4.38 1.22 -6.30
CA VAL A 26 -3.88 0.82 -7.62
C VAL A 26 -5.02 0.77 -8.63
N LEU A 27 -6.17 0.21 -8.25
CA LEU A 27 -7.36 0.15 -9.12
C LEU A 27 -7.84 1.54 -9.50
N TYR A 28 -7.82 2.48 -8.55
CA TYR A 28 -8.22 3.86 -8.80
C TYR A 28 -7.25 4.58 -9.74
N ILE A 29 -5.93 4.41 -9.56
CA ILE A 29 -4.90 4.93 -10.49
C ILE A 29 -5.12 4.37 -11.90
N VAL A 30 -5.21 3.05 -12.01
CA VAL A 30 -5.30 2.37 -13.30
C VAL A 30 -6.63 2.70 -14.00
N SER A 31 -7.75 2.75 -13.28
CA SER A 31 -9.05 3.09 -13.87
C SER A 31 -9.07 4.51 -14.44
N ASN A 32 -8.49 5.48 -13.72
CA ASN A 32 -8.39 6.86 -14.21
C ASN A 32 -7.40 6.97 -15.38
N ALA A 33 -6.29 6.21 -15.36
CA ALA A 33 -5.35 6.15 -16.46
C ALA A 33 -5.94 5.55 -17.73
N LEU A 34 -6.77 4.51 -17.61
CA LEU A 34 -7.46 3.86 -18.72
C LEU A 34 -8.52 4.78 -19.34
N ARG A 35 -9.31 5.49 -18.51
CA ARG A 35 -10.43 6.33 -18.96
C ARG A 35 -10.02 7.71 -19.47
N SER A 36 -9.02 8.32 -18.85
CA SER A 36 -8.70 9.74 -19.04
C SER A 36 -7.19 9.98 -19.28
N GLY A 37 -6.43 8.91 -19.53
CA GLY A 37 -5.01 8.95 -19.88
C GLY A 37 -4.05 9.06 -18.69
N ALA A 38 -2.75 8.93 -18.98
CA ALA A 38 -1.69 8.84 -17.97
C ALA A 38 -1.72 9.99 -16.95
N ARG A 39 -2.02 11.22 -17.41
CA ARG A 39 -2.11 12.40 -16.54
C ARG A 39 -3.13 12.22 -15.43
N ALA A 40 -4.32 11.71 -15.75
CA ALA A 40 -5.35 11.45 -14.74
C ALA A 40 -4.91 10.36 -13.75
N GLY A 41 -4.25 9.29 -14.22
CA GLY A 41 -3.66 8.28 -13.35
C GLY A 41 -2.59 8.83 -12.40
N ILE A 42 -1.70 9.70 -12.90
CA ILE A 42 -0.67 10.34 -12.07
C ILE A 42 -1.32 11.24 -11.01
N VAL A 43 -2.33 12.03 -11.38
CA VAL A 43 -3.06 12.89 -10.43
C VAL A 43 -3.79 12.05 -9.37
N ALA A 44 -4.37 10.91 -9.75
CA ALA A 44 -4.94 9.96 -8.80
C ALA A 44 -3.88 9.45 -7.80
N GLY A 45 -2.70 9.10 -8.30
CA GLY A 45 -1.55 8.67 -7.48
C GLY A 45 -1.08 9.75 -6.50
N LEU A 46 -1.04 11.02 -6.93
CA LEU A 46 -0.71 12.13 -6.04
C LEU A 46 -1.76 12.34 -4.95
N GLY A 47 -3.05 12.17 -5.29
CA GLY A 47 -4.14 12.15 -4.32
C GLY A 47 -3.96 11.07 -3.26
N ILE A 48 -3.64 9.85 -3.70
CA ILE A 48 -3.34 8.70 -2.83
C ILE A 48 -2.16 9.00 -1.90
N THR A 49 -1.06 9.52 -2.44
CA THR A 49 0.12 9.94 -1.66
C THR A 49 -0.25 11.01 -0.63
N ALA A 50 -1.10 11.98 -0.97
CA ALA A 50 -1.58 12.98 -0.03
C ALA A 50 -2.45 12.35 1.08
N GLY A 51 -3.35 11.42 0.74
CA GLY A 51 -4.17 10.69 1.71
C GLY A 51 -3.33 9.85 2.68
N CYS A 52 -2.22 9.29 2.20
CA CYS A 52 -1.34 8.42 2.99
C CYS A 52 -0.71 9.16 4.19
N PHE A 53 -0.50 10.47 4.07
CA PHE A 53 -0.04 11.29 5.21
C PHE A 53 -1.02 11.27 6.39
N VAL A 54 -2.33 11.13 6.15
CA VAL A 54 -3.31 10.98 7.24
C VAL A 54 -3.00 9.72 8.06
N HIS A 55 -2.72 8.59 7.40
CA HIS A 55 -2.33 7.35 8.07
C HIS A 55 -1.01 7.48 8.81
N ILE A 56 0.00 8.12 8.18
CA ILE A 56 1.32 8.32 8.80
C ILE A 56 1.18 9.12 10.10
N PHE A 57 0.48 10.25 10.07
CA PHE A 57 0.34 11.10 11.24
C PHE A 57 -0.59 10.49 12.30
N ALA A 58 -1.72 9.91 11.89
CA ALA A 58 -2.63 9.24 12.81
C ALA A 58 -1.95 8.06 13.51
N ALA A 59 -1.19 7.25 12.78
CA ALA A 59 -0.46 6.13 13.35
C ALA A 59 0.73 6.59 14.20
N ALA A 60 1.46 7.66 13.83
CA ALA A 60 2.53 8.19 14.66
C ALA A 60 2.01 8.65 16.04
N VAL A 61 0.85 9.33 16.07
CA VAL A 61 0.18 9.74 17.32
C VAL A 61 -0.33 8.52 18.09
N GLY A 62 -1.05 7.62 17.41
CA GLY A 62 -1.68 6.45 18.04
C GLY A 62 -0.67 5.43 18.55
N VAL A 63 0.38 5.11 17.80
CA VAL A 63 1.43 4.16 18.18
C VAL A 63 2.30 4.72 19.30
N GLY A 64 2.58 6.03 19.32
CA GLY A 64 3.28 6.66 20.44
C GLY A 64 2.53 6.50 21.76
N ALA A 65 1.23 6.76 21.76
CA ALA A 65 0.37 6.55 22.92
C ALA A 65 0.24 5.06 23.29
N LEU A 66 0.10 4.17 22.29
CA LEU A 66 -0.04 2.74 22.52
C LEU A 66 1.22 2.10 23.12
N LEU A 67 2.39 2.46 22.59
CA LEU A 67 3.69 1.98 23.10
C LEU A 67 3.99 2.50 24.50
N ALA A 68 3.52 3.71 24.84
CA ALA A 68 3.65 4.25 26.19
C ALA A 68 2.66 3.60 27.18
N ALA A 69 1.50 3.13 26.70
CA ALA A 69 0.42 2.64 27.55
C ALA A 69 0.42 1.12 27.80
N SER A 70 0.74 0.27 26.79
CA SER A 70 0.63 -1.19 26.97
C SER A 70 1.36 -2.05 25.94
N ALA A 71 2.31 -2.87 26.42
CA ALA A 71 2.96 -3.92 25.64
C ALA A 71 1.96 -5.00 25.13
N THR A 72 0.90 -5.26 25.89
CA THR A 72 -0.20 -6.17 25.49
C THR A 72 -0.96 -5.62 24.29
N ALA A 73 -1.29 -4.34 24.29
CA ALA A 73 -2.02 -3.72 23.18
C ALA A 73 -1.19 -3.70 21.89
N PHE A 74 0.11 -3.45 22.00
CA PHE A 74 1.04 -3.60 20.87
C PHE A 74 1.06 -5.05 20.33
N THR A 75 1.08 -6.04 21.23
CA THR A 75 1.08 -7.47 20.83
C THR A 75 -0.22 -7.85 20.13
N VAL A 76 -1.38 -7.36 20.59
CA VAL A 76 -2.67 -7.58 19.92
C VAL A 76 -2.67 -6.96 18.52
N LEU A 77 -2.22 -5.72 18.39
CA LEU A 77 -2.14 -5.02 17.10
C LEU A 77 -1.21 -5.74 16.12
N LYS A 78 -0.06 -6.23 16.60
CA LYS A 78 0.88 -7.06 15.84
C LYS A 78 0.21 -8.32 15.30
N TRP A 79 -0.51 -9.07 16.13
CA TRP A 79 -1.21 -10.29 15.70
C TRP A 79 -2.34 -10.00 14.72
N LEU A 80 -3.11 -8.92 14.92
CA LEU A 80 -4.13 -8.48 13.97
C LEU A 80 -3.52 -8.12 12.61
N GLY A 81 -2.40 -7.40 12.61
CA GLY A 81 -1.63 -7.11 11.41
C GLY A 81 -1.12 -8.36 10.70
N ALA A 82 -0.57 -9.32 11.46
CA ALA A 82 -0.09 -10.59 10.91
C ALA A 82 -1.22 -11.38 10.26
N ALA A 83 -2.36 -11.52 10.96
CA ALA A 83 -3.54 -12.19 10.45
C ALA A 83 -4.08 -11.53 9.18
N TYR A 84 -4.09 -10.19 9.13
CA TYR A 84 -4.51 -9.45 7.95
C TYR A 84 -3.58 -9.66 6.75
N LEU A 85 -2.25 -9.62 6.98
CA LEU A 85 -1.27 -9.87 5.92
C LEU A 85 -1.38 -11.29 5.38
N LEU A 86 -1.55 -12.29 6.26
CA LEU A 86 -1.77 -13.69 5.87
C LEU A 86 -3.07 -13.84 5.07
N TRP A 87 -4.18 -13.27 5.57
CA TRP A 87 -5.47 -13.32 4.88
C TRP A 87 -5.40 -12.67 3.50
N MET A 88 -4.77 -11.50 3.40
CA MET A 88 -4.58 -10.80 2.13
C MET A 88 -3.70 -11.64 1.18
N GLY A 89 -2.59 -12.18 1.66
CA GLY A 89 -1.69 -12.97 0.85
C GLY A 89 -2.35 -14.24 0.30
N VAL A 90 -3.11 -14.94 1.14
CA VAL A 90 -3.95 -16.09 0.76
C VAL A 90 -4.98 -15.68 -0.29
N ARG A 91 -5.74 -14.60 -0.05
CA ARG A 91 -6.75 -14.09 -0.99
C ARG A 91 -6.15 -13.75 -2.36
N MET A 92 -4.92 -13.24 -2.40
CA MET A 92 -4.21 -12.93 -3.63
C MET A 92 -3.69 -14.17 -4.37
N LEU A 93 -3.21 -15.19 -3.64
CA LEU A 93 -2.80 -16.46 -4.25
C LEU A 93 -3.96 -17.21 -4.92
N PHE A 94 -5.13 -17.14 -4.29
CA PHE A 94 -6.35 -17.77 -4.78
C PHE A 94 -7.22 -16.83 -5.63
N SER A 95 -6.70 -15.65 -6.01
CA SER A 95 -7.41 -14.78 -6.95
C SER A 95 -7.50 -15.48 -8.32
N ARG A 96 -8.70 -15.47 -8.92
CA ARG A 96 -8.91 -15.99 -10.27
C ARG A 96 -8.53 -14.92 -11.30
N ALA A 97 -7.88 -15.32 -12.38
CA ALA A 97 -7.68 -14.45 -13.55
C ALA A 97 -9.05 -13.94 -14.03
N GLY A 98 -9.26 -12.62 -14.01
CA GLY A 98 -10.55 -12.00 -14.33
C GLY A 98 -11.58 -11.92 -13.19
N GLY A 99 -11.19 -12.22 -11.94
CA GLY A 99 -12.03 -11.97 -10.76
C GLY A 99 -12.32 -10.47 -10.51
N GLY A 100 -12.99 -10.12 -9.41
CA GLY A 100 -13.59 -8.79 -9.18
C GLY A 100 -12.74 -7.57 -9.56
N ASN A 101 -11.43 -7.58 -9.27
CA ASN A 101 -10.50 -6.52 -9.71
C ASN A 101 -10.39 -6.47 -11.25
N GLY A 102 -10.15 -7.61 -11.91
CA GLY A 102 -10.09 -7.72 -13.37
C GLY A 102 -11.40 -7.32 -14.07
N ALA A 103 -12.55 -7.63 -13.47
CA ALA A 103 -13.85 -7.18 -13.96
C ALA A 103 -14.03 -5.66 -13.85
N ALA A 104 -13.61 -5.05 -12.73
CA ALA A 104 -13.64 -3.59 -12.56
C ALA A 104 -12.72 -2.87 -13.55
N LEU A 105 -11.54 -3.45 -13.83
CA LEU A 105 -10.61 -2.97 -14.85
C LEU A 105 -11.20 -3.06 -16.26
N ALA A 106 -11.83 -4.18 -16.61
CA ALA A 106 -12.50 -4.34 -17.90
C ALA A 106 -13.61 -3.31 -18.08
N ALA A 107 -14.43 -3.09 -17.03
CA ALA A 107 -15.48 -2.07 -17.04
C ALA A 107 -14.92 -0.65 -17.20
N ALA A 108 -13.82 -0.32 -16.51
CA ALA A 108 -13.15 0.97 -16.66
C ALA A 108 -12.58 1.17 -18.08
N GLN A 109 -12.13 0.10 -18.72
CA GLN A 109 -11.59 0.14 -20.07
C GLN A 109 -12.68 0.27 -21.16
N SER A 110 -13.85 -0.33 -20.95
CA SER A 110 -15.00 -0.22 -21.86
C SER A 110 -15.80 1.06 -21.68
N ALA A 111 -15.59 1.80 -20.59
CA ALA A 111 -16.25 3.07 -20.35
C ALA A 111 -15.82 4.12 -21.37
N THR A 112 -16.77 4.95 -21.82
CA THR A 112 -16.48 6.09 -22.70
C THR A 112 -15.46 7.01 -22.04
N PRO A 113 -14.46 7.52 -22.79
CA PRO A 113 -13.51 8.49 -22.26
C PRO A 113 -14.27 9.74 -21.79
N VAL A 114 -14.11 10.10 -20.52
CA VAL A 114 -14.67 11.33 -19.96
C VAL A 114 -13.52 12.22 -19.53
N THR A 115 -13.63 13.52 -19.82
CA THR A 115 -12.75 14.55 -19.25
C THR A 115 -13.10 14.75 -17.78
N ALA A 116 -12.54 13.91 -16.91
CA ALA A 116 -12.67 14.08 -15.47
C ALA A 116 -11.88 15.33 -15.03
N SER A 117 -12.46 16.14 -14.15
CA SER A 117 -11.74 17.23 -13.50
C SER A 117 -10.55 16.66 -12.72
N LEU A 118 -9.33 17.16 -12.97
CA LEU A 118 -8.15 16.69 -12.24
C LEU A 118 -8.30 16.89 -10.71
N ARG A 119 -9.06 17.89 -10.29
CA ARG A 119 -9.38 18.10 -8.88
C ARG A 119 -10.22 16.96 -8.31
N SER A 120 -11.24 16.49 -9.02
CA SER A 120 -12.06 15.36 -8.55
C SER A 120 -11.26 14.06 -8.55
N VAL A 121 -10.38 13.87 -9.54
CA VAL A 121 -9.49 12.71 -9.61
C VAL A 121 -8.54 12.70 -8.40
N PHE A 122 -7.92 13.83 -8.07
CA PHE A 122 -7.05 13.98 -6.90
C PHE A 122 -7.81 13.70 -5.59
N LEU A 123 -8.97 14.35 -5.39
CA LEU A 123 -9.77 14.16 -4.18
C LEU A 123 -10.29 12.73 -4.03
N GLY A 124 -10.67 12.09 -5.13
CA GLY A 124 -11.05 10.68 -5.10
C GLY A 124 -9.87 9.78 -4.74
N GLY A 125 -8.66 10.09 -5.20
CA GLY A 125 -7.44 9.38 -4.79
C GLY A 125 -7.14 9.55 -3.31
N PHE A 126 -7.27 10.78 -2.80
CA PHE A 126 -7.12 11.11 -1.39
C PHE A 126 -8.06 10.28 -0.52
N TRP A 127 -9.37 10.31 -0.81
CA TRP A 127 -10.36 9.57 -0.02
C TRP A 127 -10.25 8.05 -0.19
N THR A 128 -9.90 7.57 -1.40
CA THR A 128 -9.63 6.15 -1.62
C THR A 128 -8.55 5.65 -0.67
N ASN A 129 -7.46 6.41 -0.51
CA ASN A 129 -6.37 6.02 0.39
C ASN A 129 -6.72 6.22 1.86
N VAL A 130 -7.31 7.35 2.26
CA VAL A 130 -7.70 7.62 3.66
C VAL A 130 -8.63 6.52 4.19
N LEU A 131 -9.55 6.04 3.35
CA LEU A 131 -10.49 4.98 3.70
C LEU A 131 -9.95 3.56 3.46
N ASN A 132 -8.66 3.42 3.12
CA ASN A 132 -8.06 2.14 2.79
C ASN A 132 -7.55 1.40 4.04
N PRO A 133 -8.23 0.33 4.52
CA PRO A 133 -7.79 -0.40 5.70
C PRO A 133 -6.46 -1.12 5.49
N LYS A 134 -6.09 -1.44 4.24
CA LYS A 134 -4.78 -2.05 3.90
C LYS A 134 -3.63 -1.13 4.33
N VAL A 135 -3.78 0.16 4.08
CA VAL A 135 -2.73 1.16 4.36
C VAL A 135 -2.66 1.39 5.87
N ALA A 136 -3.81 1.58 6.52
CA ALA A 136 -3.87 1.74 7.97
C ALA A 136 -3.22 0.58 8.72
N ILE A 137 -3.59 -0.67 8.39
CA ILE A 137 -3.06 -1.86 9.04
C ILE A 137 -1.57 -2.03 8.78
N PHE A 138 -1.09 -1.74 7.55
CA PHE A 138 0.34 -1.75 7.25
C PHE A 138 1.12 -0.76 8.12
N PHE A 139 0.65 0.49 8.21
CA PHE A 139 1.32 1.49 9.04
C PHE A 139 1.32 1.10 10.52
N LEU A 140 0.21 0.58 11.03
CA LEU A 140 0.08 0.20 12.43
C LEU A 140 0.89 -1.04 12.82
N ALA A 141 1.01 -2.03 11.92
CA ALA A 141 1.63 -3.31 12.25
C ALA A 141 3.07 -3.45 11.74
N PHE A 142 3.40 -2.86 10.58
CA PHE A 142 4.66 -3.10 9.88
C PHE A 142 5.71 -2.03 10.20
N VAL A 143 5.35 -0.75 10.12
CA VAL A 143 6.31 0.36 10.31
C VAL A 143 6.98 0.33 11.69
N PRO A 144 6.28 0.06 12.81
CA PRO A 144 6.92 0.01 14.14
C PRO A 144 8.03 -1.05 14.23
N GLN A 145 7.99 -2.10 13.41
CA GLN A 145 9.01 -3.15 13.42
C GLN A 145 10.39 -2.69 12.93
N PHE A 146 10.44 -1.57 12.21
CA PHE A 146 11.68 -0.99 11.70
C PHE A 146 12.24 0.10 12.62
N ILE A 147 11.57 0.36 13.74
CA ILE A 147 12.02 1.32 14.75
C ILE A 147 12.77 0.56 15.83
N ALA A 148 14.08 0.84 15.97
CA ALA A 148 14.90 0.19 16.99
C ALA A 148 14.40 0.52 18.41
N PRO A 149 14.44 -0.43 19.37
CA PRO A 149 13.92 -0.22 20.73
C PRO A 149 14.55 0.96 21.48
N GLY A 150 15.84 1.22 21.23
CA GLY A 150 16.62 2.29 21.86
C GLY A 150 16.48 3.69 21.25
N ILE A 151 15.55 3.89 20.29
CA ILE A 151 15.26 5.23 19.76
C ILE A 151 14.43 6.00 20.78
N GLU A 152 14.93 7.16 21.21
CA GLU A 152 14.23 8.06 22.14
C GLU A 152 12.92 8.60 21.53
N ASN A 153 12.99 9.16 20.31
CA ASN A 153 11.82 9.72 19.64
C ASN A 153 11.22 8.75 18.59
N LYS A 154 10.47 7.75 19.07
CA LYS A 154 9.82 6.73 18.23
C LYS A 154 8.79 7.33 17.27
N ALA A 155 8.09 8.38 17.67
CA ALA A 155 7.11 9.06 16.82
C ALA A 155 7.77 9.73 15.61
N LEU A 156 8.90 10.42 15.81
CA LEU A 156 9.67 11.02 14.72
C LEU A 156 10.22 9.95 13.78
N ALA A 157 10.78 8.86 14.32
CA ALA A 157 11.27 7.75 13.50
C ALA A 157 10.15 7.13 12.64
N PHE A 158 8.95 6.98 13.23
CA PHE A 158 7.77 6.52 12.50
C PHE A 158 7.38 7.45 11.36
N VAL A 159 7.31 8.77 11.62
CA VAL A 159 6.98 9.76 10.59
C VAL A 159 8.02 9.74 9.46
N LEU A 160 9.32 9.69 9.77
CA LEU A 160 10.38 9.64 8.77
C LEU A 160 10.30 8.39 7.90
N LEU A 161 10.10 7.21 8.51
CA LEU A 161 9.87 5.96 7.77
C LEU A 161 8.61 6.03 6.91
N GLY A 162 7.54 6.64 7.42
CA GLY A 162 6.30 6.83 6.67
C GLY A 162 6.45 7.76 5.48
N VAL A 163 7.14 8.90 5.66
CA VAL A 163 7.47 9.82 4.56
C VAL A 163 8.34 9.11 3.52
N LEU A 164 9.35 8.35 3.96
CA LEU A 164 10.20 7.57 3.06
C LEU A 164 9.36 6.58 2.24
N PHE A 165 8.48 5.80 2.88
CA PHE A 165 7.56 4.89 2.20
C PHE A 165 6.69 5.63 1.17
N ASN A 166 6.10 6.77 1.57
CA ASN A 166 5.14 7.50 0.76
C ASN A 166 5.79 8.16 -0.47
N VAL A 167 6.98 8.72 -0.31
CA VAL A 167 7.76 9.28 -1.42
C VAL A 167 8.22 8.18 -2.38
N ASN A 168 8.66 7.03 -1.84
CA ASN A 168 9.05 5.87 -2.64
C ASN A 168 7.89 5.22 -3.40
N ALA A 169 6.63 5.48 -3.00
CA ALA A 169 5.45 5.01 -3.72
C ALA A 169 5.19 5.80 -5.01
N ILE A 170 5.68 7.04 -5.13
CA ILE A 170 5.40 7.91 -6.28
C ILE A 170 5.86 7.28 -7.61
N PRO A 171 7.11 6.77 -7.75
CA PRO A 171 7.53 6.09 -8.98
C PRO A 171 6.66 4.88 -9.33
N VAL A 172 6.21 4.11 -8.33
CA VAL A 172 5.32 2.95 -8.53
C VAL A 172 3.95 3.41 -9.04
N ASN A 173 3.37 4.45 -8.44
CA ASN A 173 2.09 5.02 -8.85
C ASN A 173 2.15 5.59 -10.28
N VAL A 174 3.23 6.29 -10.62
CA VAL A 174 3.49 6.80 -11.97
C VAL A 174 3.66 5.63 -12.95
N GLY A 175 4.40 4.59 -12.55
CA GLY A 175 4.58 3.36 -13.33
C GLY A 175 3.24 2.70 -13.68
N TRP A 176 2.34 2.55 -12.70
CA TRP A 176 0.99 2.05 -12.93
C TRP A 176 0.19 2.93 -13.89
N ALA A 177 0.22 4.25 -13.72
CA ALA A 177 -0.50 5.18 -14.57
C ALA A 177 -0.01 5.13 -16.04
N LEU A 178 1.32 5.12 -16.24
CA LEU A 178 1.93 5.04 -17.57
C LEU A 178 1.67 3.67 -18.22
N ALA A 179 1.85 2.58 -17.47
CA ALA A 179 1.57 1.24 -17.95
C ALA A 179 0.11 1.09 -18.36
N ALA A 180 -0.83 1.54 -17.53
CA ALA A 180 -2.26 1.51 -17.82
C ALA A 180 -2.62 2.32 -19.08
N ALA A 181 -2.11 3.55 -19.19
CA ALA A 181 -2.37 4.39 -20.36
C ALA A 181 -1.71 3.85 -21.65
N TRP A 182 -0.58 3.16 -21.55
CA TRP A 182 0.02 2.44 -22.68
C TRP A 182 -0.80 1.20 -23.06
N MET A 183 -1.25 0.45 -22.06
CA MET A 183 -2.03 -0.79 -22.19
C MET A 183 -3.50 -0.57 -22.59
N SER A 184 -4.06 0.63 -22.44
CA SER A 184 -5.41 0.96 -22.96
C SER A 184 -5.53 0.67 -24.45
N ARG A 185 -4.41 0.60 -25.16
CA ARG A 185 -4.28 0.26 -26.59
C ARG A 185 -4.01 -1.23 -26.89
N ARG A 186 -3.86 -2.12 -25.89
CA ARG A 186 -3.49 -3.56 -26.06
C ARG A 186 -4.11 -4.48 -24.99
N VAL A 187 -5.34 -4.96 -25.23
CA VAL A 187 -6.26 -5.57 -24.23
C VAL A 187 -5.83 -6.93 -23.64
N GLY A 188 -5.26 -7.85 -24.43
CA GLY A 188 -5.08 -9.27 -24.01
C GLY A 188 -3.85 -9.62 -23.15
N ALA A 189 -2.89 -8.70 -23.00
CA ALA A 189 -1.66 -8.93 -22.23
C ALA A 189 -1.78 -8.50 -20.75
N VAL A 190 -2.66 -7.52 -20.48
CA VAL A 190 -2.83 -6.84 -19.19
C VAL A 190 -3.36 -7.77 -18.10
N GLN A 191 -4.42 -8.52 -18.43
CA GLN A 191 -5.10 -9.38 -17.47
C GLN A 191 -4.18 -10.50 -16.96
N ARG A 192 -3.28 -11.01 -17.82
CA ARG A 192 -2.27 -12.00 -17.44
C ARG A 192 -1.16 -11.41 -16.58
N GLY A 193 -0.71 -10.19 -16.88
CA GLY A 193 0.30 -9.49 -16.08
C GLY A 193 -0.16 -9.18 -14.66
N MET A 194 -1.38 -8.65 -14.52
CA MET A 194 -1.95 -8.33 -13.19
C MET A 194 -2.17 -9.59 -12.34
N HIS A 195 -2.56 -10.70 -12.95
CA HIS A 195 -2.76 -11.96 -12.23
C HIS A 195 -1.46 -12.59 -11.70
N TRP A 196 -0.35 -12.46 -12.44
CA TRP A 196 0.97 -12.89 -11.93
C TRP A 196 1.48 -11.98 -10.81
N LEU A 197 1.23 -10.69 -10.95
CA LEU A 197 1.58 -9.70 -9.94
C LEU A 197 0.82 -9.93 -8.62
N ASP A 198 -0.46 -10.34 -8.69
CA ASP A 198 -1.26 -10.81 -7.55
C ASP A 198 -0.58 -12.00 -6.84
N ARG A 199 -0.12 -13.01 -7.58
CA ARG A 199 0.49 -14.20 -6.96
C ARG A 199 1.81 -13.89 -6.28
N VAL A 200 2.69 -13.13 -6.92
CA VAL A 200 3.98 -12.74 -6.35
C VAL A 200 3.80 -11.92 -5.08
N ALA A 201 2.88 -10.95 -5.11
CA ALA A 201 2.52 -10.20 -3.92
C ALA A 201 1.88 -11.06 -2.84
N GLY A 202 1.03 -12.04 -3.22
CA GLY A 202 0.42 -12.98 -2.29
C GLY A 202 1.44 -13.80 -1.50
N VAL A 203 2.43 -14.39 -2.18
CA VAL A 203 3.53 -15.15 -1.53
C VAL A 203 4.28 -14.27 -0.53
N MET A 204 4.63 -13.05 -0.92
CA MET A 204 5.42 -12.17 -0.07
C MET A 204 4.61 -11.57 1.09
N PHE A 205 3.31 -11.31 0.92
CA PHE A 205 2.41 -10.94 2.01
C PHE A 205 2.32 -12.05 3.07
N ILE A 206 2.28 -13.31 2.64
CA ILE A 206 2.37 -14.45 3.56
C ILE A 206 3.72 -14.44 4.28
N GLY A 207 4.83 -14.25 3.54
CA GLY A 207 6.16 -14.14 4.13
C GLY A 207 6.27 -13.04 5.18
N PHE A 208 5.73 -11.85 4.90
CA PHE A 208 5.71 -10.75 5.87
C PHE A 208 4.75 -11.00 7.03
N GLY A 209 3.59 -11.61 6.80
CA GLY A 209 2.68 -12.02 7.86
C GLY A 209 3.32 -13.01 8.84
N LEU A 210 4.06 -14.00 8.32
CA LEU A 210 4.83 -14.95 9.11
C LEU A 210 5.96 -14.24 9.87
N LYS A 211 6.77 -13.42 9.19
CA LYS A 211 7.84 -12.64 9.85
C LYS A 211 7.28 -11.78 10.98
N LEU A 212 6.17 -11.07 10.73
CA LEU A 212 5.47 -10.23 11.71
C LEU A 212 5.02 -11.07 12.91
N ALA A 213 4.44 -12.25 12.69
CA ALA A 213 4.04 -13.16 13.77
C ALA A 213 5.25 -13.60 14.64
N PHE A 214 6.37 -13.95 14.01
CA PHE A 214 7.57 -14.46 14.69
C PHE A 214 8.53 -13.39 15.23
N THR A 215 8.31 -12.11 14.93
CA THR A 215 9.14 -11.03 15.50
C THR A 215 8.91 -10.95 17.02
N GLU A 216 9.93 -10.76 17.84
CA GLU A 216 9.70 -10.63 19.29
C GLU A 216 8.82 -9.40 19.62
N SER A 217 7.87 -9.57 20.55
CA SER A 217 7.14 -8.43 21.11
C SER A 217 8.05 -7.66 22.09
N PRO A 218 7.89 -6.33 22.24
CA PRO A 218 8.60 -5.57 23.27
C PRO A 218 8.36 -6.23 24.63
N LYS A 219 9.45 -6.54 25.35
CA LYS A 219 9.36 -7.01 26.74
C LYS A 219 8.85 -5.86 27.60
N ALA A 220 7.87 -6.17 28.45
CA ALA A 220 7.37 -5.25 29.48
C ALA A 220 8.46 -4.92 30.50
#